data_AF-A0A4Z1AAT3-F1
#
_entry.id   AF-A0A4Z1AAT3-F1
#
_cell.length_a   1.000
_cell.length_b   1.000
_cell.length_c   1.000
_cell.angle_alpha   90.00
_cell.angle_beta   90.00
_cell.angle_gamma   90.00
#
_symmetry.space_group_name_H-M   'P 1'
#
loop_
_entity.id
_entity.type
_entity.pdbx_description
1 polymer ?
#
loop_
_entity_poly.entity_id
_entity_poly.type
_entity_poly.pdbx_seq_one_letter_code
_entity_poly.pdbx_strand_id
1 'polypeptide(L)'
;MNWQLSIISTVIFILFSLANLFADKIPLEQSLPSLKEDVSQWKQGKISREFQRKIRNGSRYLVNDGNCELELASKISTVTYYRLSCQETNEPSFIEFLSQKKNQINQNEFRLKSVQRIGKKQFIEIQTGNLFSNAKETNEGKQNTDDTDLDYPQKKVNQTGFQNRKPSIQTKPIQNPNLFYFQSIAENPKRRKEVPSNLEVFFDPSCPLEFIEKDQSFYWDQTVSYVFRITCVKDSVYRLIRVPSTNSGELMVSNTIWKNPGPGERVLGKAVLKKISETQIIWEKVILYYE
;
A
#
# COMPACT_ATOMS: atom_id res chain seq x y z
N MET A 1 -44.47 -53.93 -39.47
CA MET A 1 -44.44 -52.52 -38.98
C MET A 1 -43.93 -52.51 -37.54
N ASN A 2 -43.18 -51.46 -37.16
CA ASN A 2 -42.71 -51.15 -35.79
C ASN A 2 -41.26 -51.52 -35.39
N TRP A 3 -40.30 -51.56 -36.32
CA TRP A 3 -38.87 -51.58 -35.95
C TRP A 3 -38.22 -50.20 -35.88
N GLN A 4 -38.83 -49.17 -36.49
CA GLN A 4 -38.27 -47.81 -36.47
C GLN A 4 -38.65 -47.00 -35.21
N LEU A 5 -39.73 -47.33 -34.50
CA LEU A 5 -40.09 -46.63 -33.26
C LEU A 5 -39.18 -46.99 -32.07
N SER A 6 -38.57 -48.18 -32.05
CA SER A 6 -37.71 -48.61 -30.94
C SER A 6 -36.35 -47.90 -30.96
N ILE A 7 -35.80 -47.65 -32.16
CA ILE A 7 -34.50 -46.98 -32.32
C ILE A 7 -34.61 -45.48 -32.00
N ILE A 8 -35.73 -44.84 -32.32
CA ILE A 8 -35.95 -43.43 -31.99
C ILE A 8 -36.11 -43.24 -30.47
N SER A 9 -36.78 -44.18 -29.78
CA SER A 9 -36.95 -44.13 -28.32
C SER A 9 -35.63 -44.32 -27.54
N THR A 10 -34.75 -45.21 -27.99
CA THR A 10 -33.45 -45.44 -27.33
C THR A 10 -32.47 -44.29 -27.55
N VAL A 11 -32.46 -43.66 -28.73
CA VAL A 11 -31.63 -42.47 -28.99
C VAL A 11 -32.10 -41.26 -28.18
N ILE A 12 -33.40 -41.09 -27.99
CA ILE A 12 -33.96 -40.02 -27.14
C ILE A 12 -33.63 -40.27 -25.66
N PHE A 13 -33.71 -41.52 -25.17
CA PHE A 13 -33.30 -41.83 -23.79
C PHE A 13 -31.80 -41.64 -23.56
N ILE A 14 -30.94 -41.93 -24.55
CA ILE A 14 -29.50 -41.68 -24.44
C ILE A 14 -29.22 -40.17 -24.46
N LEU A 15 -29.92 -39.38 -25.28
CA LEU A 15 -29.80 -37.92 -25.30
C LEU A 15 -30.30 -37.27 -24.00
N PHE A 16 -31.39 -37.76 -23.40
CA PHE A 16 -31.84 -37.29 -22.08
C PHE A 16 -30.94 -37.75 -20.92
N SER A 17 -30.26 -38.89 -21.07
CA SER A 17 -29.28 -39.35 -20.07
C SER A 17 -27.96 -38.59 -20.14
N LEU A 18 -27.54 -38.15 -21.34
CA LEU A 18 -26.38 -37.27 -21.50
C LEU A 18 -26.70 -35.80 -21.17
N ALA A 19 -27.94 -35.34 -21.37
CA ALA A 19 -28.35 -33.98 -20.98
C ALA A 19 -28.33 -33.76 -19.46
N ASN A 20 -28.47 -34.81 -18.66
CA ASN A 20 -28.33 -34.74 -17.19
C ASN A 20 -26.89 -34.89 -16.68
N LEU A 21 -25.91 -35.16 -17.55
CA LEU A 21 -24.48 -35.17 -17.19
C LEU A 21 -23.80 -33.82 -17.41
N PHE A 22 -24.51 -32.86 -18.01
CA PHE A 22 -24.12 -31.45 -18.11
C PHE A 22 -25.09 -30.56 -17.33
N ALA A 23 -25.58 -31.05 -16.18
CA ALA A 23 -25.92 -30.12 -15.12
C ALA A 23 -24.61 -29.44 -14.71
N ASP A 24 -24.46 -28.19 -15.15
CA ASP A 24 -23.49 -27.25 -14.63
C ASP A 24 -23.28 -27.54 -13.15
N LYS A 25 -22.06 -27.93 -12.80
CA LYS A 25 -21.62 -27.93 -11.40
C LYS A 25 -21.62 -26.47 -10.97
N ILE A 26 -22.79 -25.95 -10.60
CA ILE A 26 -22.92 -24.76 -9.77
C ILE A 26 -22.13 -25.14 -8.51
N PRO A 27 -20.97 -24.51 -8.25
CA PRO A 27 -20.16 -24.90 -7.11
C PRO A 27 -20.97 -24.59 -5.85
N LEU A 28 -21.33 -25.65 -5.13
CA LEU A 28 -22.03 -25.64 -3.86
C LEU A 28 -21.34 -24.64 -2.91
N GLU A 29 -22.05 -23.54 -2.65
CA GLU A 29 -21.95 -22.56 -1.55
C GLU A 29 -20.58 -22.28 -0.92
N GLN A 30 -19.90 -21.24 -1.41
CA GLN A 30 -18.93 -20.48 -0.60
C GLN A 30 -19.69 -19.44 0.23
N SER A 31 -20.36 -19.87 1.30
CA SER A 31 -21.15 -18.99 2.20
C SER A 31 -20.28 -18.36 3.30
N LEU A 32 -20.69 -17.18 3.80
CA LEU A 32 -19.96 -16.47 4.86
C LEU A 32 -20.06 -17.15 6.24
N PRO A 33 -21.17 -17.83 6.62
CA PRO A 33 -21.22 -18.66 7.81
C PRO A 33 -20.19 -19.80 7.79
N SER A 34 -19.99 -20.46 6.63
CA SER A 34 -18.93 -21.46 6.49
C SER A 34 -17.54 -20.84 6.70
N LEU A 35 -17.32 -19.63 6.17
CA LEU A 35 -16.08 -18.90 6.36
C LEU A 35 -15.87 -18.47 7.83
N LYS A 36 -16.93 -18.07 8.54
CA LYS A 36 -16.88 -17.78 9.98
C LYS A 36 -16.34 -18.99 10.75
N GLU A 37 -16.86 -20.18 10.46
CA GLU A 37 -16.47 -21.41 11.14
C GLU A 37 -15.02 -21.82 10.80
N ASP A 38 -14.63 -21.70 9.53
CA ASP A 38 -13.23 -21.93 9.14
C ASP A 38 -12.26 -20.99 9.90
N VAL A 39 -12.66 -19.72 10.10
CA VAL A 39 -11.89 -18.71 10.82
C VAL A 39 -11.89 -18.95 12.33
N SER A 40 -13.01 -19.38 12.92
CA SER A 40 -13.11 -19.66 14.36
C SER A 40 -12.19 -20.83 14.74
N GLN A 41 -12.22 -21.92 13.97
CA GLN A 41 -11.35 -23.08 14.15
C GLN A 41 -9.88 -22.72 13.94
N TRP A 42 -9.59 -21.88 12.95
CA TRP A 42 -8.23 -21.40 12.73
C TRP A 42 -7.73 -20.55 13.90
N LYS A 43 -8.55 -19.65 14.47
CA LYS A 43 -8.17 -18.87 15.67
C LYS A 43 -7.93 -19.76 16.90
N GLN A 44 -8.60 -20.91 16.99
CA GLN A 44 -8.42 -21.88 18.07
C GLN A 44 -7.18 -22.78 17.88
N GLY A 45 -6.53 -22.79 16.71
CA GLY A 45 -5.35 -23.62 16.50
C GLY A 45 -4.82 -23.71 15.07
N LYS A 46 -4.67 -24.94 14.56
CA LYS A 46 -4.07 -25.20 13.24
C LYS A 46 -5.11 -25.03 12.14
N ILE A 47 -4.70 -24.37 11.06
CA ILE A 47 -5.51 -24.22 9.85
C ILE A 47 -5.81 -25.59 9.23
N SER A 48 -7.09 -25.85 8.89
CA SER A 48 -7.50 -27.11 8.25
C SER A 48 -6.95 -27.20 6.82
N ARG A 49 -6.72 -28.42 6.31
CA ARG A 49 -6.26 -28.63 4.92
C ARG A 49 -7.25 -28.08 3.90
N GLU A 50 -8.54 -28.15 4.22
CA GLU A 50 -9.61 -27.62 3.37
C GLU A 50 -9.57 -26.09 3.33
N PHE A 51 -9.36 -25.44 4.47
CA PHE A 51 -9.28 -24.00 4.53
C PHE A 51 -7.99 -23.48 3.87
N GLN A 52 -6.85 -24.16 4.06
CA GLN A 52 -5.63 -23.89 3.29
C GLN A 52 -5.87 -23.98 1.78
N ARG A 53 -6.65 -24.98 1.32
CA ARG A 53 -7.01 -25.13 -0.10
C ARG A 53 -7.90 -23.98 -0.59
N LYS A 54 -8.89 -23.54 0.21
CA LYS A 54 -9.74 -22.37 -0.09
C LYS A 54 -8.89 -21.09 -0.26
N ILE A 55 -7.91 -20.88 0.62
CA ILE A 55 -6.98 -19.74 0.53
C ILE A 55 -6.07 -19.85 -0.70
N ARG A 56 -5.46 -21.02 -0.93
CA ARG A 56 -4.54 -21.24 -2.06
C ARG A 56 -5.22 -21.08 -3.42
N ASN A 57 -6.45 -21.56 -3.55
CA ASN A 57 -7.25 -21.39 -4.76
C ASN A 57 -7.77 -19.95 -4.90
N GLY A 58 -7.75 -19.19 -3.80
CA GLY A 58 -8.36 -17.89 -3.68
C GLY A 58 -9.85 -17.96 -3.99
N SER A 59 -10.56 -18.74 -3.18
CA SER A 59 -12.02 -18.81 -3.15
C SER A 59 -12.64 -17.41 -3.05
N ARG A 60 -13.81 -17.25 -3.68
CA ARG A 60 -14.56 -15.99 -3.78
C ARG A 60 -15.81 -16.08 -2.93
N TYR A 61 -16.07 -15.04 -2.18
CA TYR A 61 -17.22 -14.94 -1.29
C TYR A 61 -17.98 -13.67 -1.63
N LEU A 62 -19.30 -13.70 -1.46
CA LEU A 62 -20.10 -12.49 -1.51
C LEU A 62 -19.78 -11.63 -0.28
N VAL A 63 -19.80 -10.31 -0.44
CA VAL A 63 -19.61 -9.36 0.67
C VAL A 63 -20.75 -9.44 1.67
N ASN A 64 -21.96 -9.73 1.19
CA ASN A 64 -23.17 -9.89 1.99
C ASN A 64 -23.97 -11.08 1.45
N ASP A 65 -24.33 -12.03 2.31
CA ASP A 65 -25.17 -13.19 1.98
C ASP A 65 -26.55 -13.17 2.67
N GLY A 66 -26.93 -12.03 3.24
CA GLY A 66 -28.19 -11.80 3.96
C GLY A 66 -28.16 -12.22 5.43
N ASN A 67 -27.32 -13.20 5.79
CA ASN A 67 -27.17 -13.68 7.17
C ASN A 67 -25.88 -13.17 7.82
N CYS A 68 -24.87 -12.88 7.00
CA CYS A 68 -23.57 -12.40 7.41
C CYS A 68 -23.05 -11.41 6.37
N GLU A 69 -22.26 -10.45 6.85
CA GLU A 69 -21.69 -9.39 6.02
C GLU A 69 -20.23 -9.16 6.41
N LEU A 70 -19.39 -8.88 5.43
CA LEU A 70 -18.03 -8.40 5.66
C LEU A 70 -18.11 -6.90 6.02
N GLU A 71 -17.77 -6.57 7.26
CA GLU A 71 -17.80 -5.20 7.77
C GLU A 71 -16.39 -4.63 7.88
N LEU A 72 -16.27 -3.33 7.61
CA LEU A 72 -15.08 -2.56 7.93
C LEU A 72 -14.94 -2.43 9.46
N ALA A 73 -13.85 -2.95 10.02
CA ALA A 73 -13.55 -2.82 11.45
C ALA A 73 -12.72 -1.57 11.74
N SER A 74 -11.63 -1.36 10.98
CA SER A 74 -10.78 -0.18 11.11
C SER A 74 -9.88 0.00 9.88
N LYS A 75 -9.29 1.18 9.74
CA LYS A 75 -8.30 1.48 8.70
C LYS A 75 -7.10 2.16 9.35
N ILE A 76 -5.92 1.57 9.20
CA ILE A 76 -4.68 2.08 9.78
C ILE A 76 -3.63 2.15 8.67
N SER A 77 -3.26 3.38 8.30
CA SER A 77 -2.28 3.65 7.24
C SER A 77 -2.62 2.94 5.92
N THR A 78 -1.86 1.90 5.56
CA THR A 78 -1.98 1.15 4.31
C THR A 78 -2.72 -0.19 4.47
N VAL A 79 -3.27 -0.47 5.66
CA VAL A 79 -3.97 -1.72 5.98
C VAL A 79 -5.41 -1.41 6.37
N THR A 80 -6.34 -2.04 5.66
CA THR A 80 -7.77 -2.03 6.01
C THR A 80 -8.11 -3.34 6.71
N TYR A 81 -8.75 -3.26 7.88
CA TYR A 81 -9.14 -4.39 8.70
C TYR A 81 -10.63 -4.66 8.56
N TYR A 82 -11.00 -5.92 8.33
CA TYR A 82 -12.38 -6.35 8.22
C TYR A 82 -12.73 -7.45 9.22
N ARG A 83 -14.01 -7.52 9.53
CA ARG A 83 -14.64 -8.55 10.36
C ARG A 83 -15.89 -9.07 9.67
N LEU A 84 -16.40 -10.21 10.10
CA LEU A 84 -17.72 -10.68 9.68
C LEU A 84 -18.75 -10.27 10.73
N SER A 85 -19.90 -9.72 10.32
CA SER A 85 -20.98 -9.30 11.22
C SER A 85 -21.52 -10.46 12.06
N CYS A 86 -21.47 -11.69 11.53
CA CYS A 86 -21.88 -12.90 12.23
C CYS A 86 -20.84 -13.45 13.23
N GLN A 87 -19.68 -12.80 13.40
CA GLN A 87 -18.69 -13.18 14.41
C GLN A 87 -19.10 -12.70 15.80
N GLU A 88 -18.95 -13.58 16.79
CA GLU A 88 -19.21 -13.25 18.20
C GLU A 88 -18.17 -12.30 18.79
N THR A 89 -16.96 -12.30 18.22
CA THR A 89 -15.84 -11.47 18.67
C THR A 89 -15.73 -10.21 17.83
N ASN A 90 -15.54 -9.05 18.47
CA ASN A 90 -15.29 -7.78 17.79
C ASN A 90 -13.90 -7.68 17.14
N GLU A 91 -13.08 -8.73 17.20
CA GLU A 91 -11.72 -8.70 16.68
C GLU A 91 -11.69 -8.89 15.16
N PRO A 92 -10.95 -8.04 14.41
CA PRO A 92 -10.82 -8.19 12.97
C PRO A 92 -10.10 -9.50 12.64
N SER A 93 -10.59 -10.18 11.61
CA SER A 93 -10.06 -11.47 11.16
C SER A 93 -9.43 -11.37 9.77
N PHE A 94 -9.77 -10.33 9.01
CA PHE A 94 -9.34 -10.14 7.63
C PHE A 94 -8.64 -8.80 7.45
N ILE A 95 -7.74 -8.73 6.48
CA ILE A 95 -7.03 -7.51 6.11
C ILE A 95 -6.94 -7.34 4.59
N GLU A 96 -6.79 -6.10 4.15
CA GLU A 96 -6.47 -5.77 2.76
C GLU A 96 -5.39 -4.69 2.74
N PHE A 97 -4.40 -4.86 1.86
CA PHE A 97 -3.34 -3.87 1.67
C PHE A 97 -3.70 -2.92 0.52
N LEU A 98 -3.43 -1.62 0.70
CA LEU A 98 -3.67 -0.59 -0.31
C LEU A 98 -2.92 -0.83 -1.64
N SER A 99 -1.79 -1.55 -1.60
CA SER A 99 -0.88 -1.77 -2.74
C SER A 99 -1.31 -2.91 -3.70
N GLN A 100 -2.52 -3.46 -3.53
CA GLN A 100 -2.93 -4.59 -4.36
C GLN A 100 -3.23 -4.15 -5.81
N LYS A 101 -2.62 -4.84 -6.79
CA LYS A 101 -3.03 -4.76 -8.20
C LYS A 101 -4.53 -5.06 -8.28
N LYS A 102 -5.31 -4.08 -8.73
CA LYS A 102 -6.75 -4.20 -8.97
C LYS A 102 -6.99 -5.27 -10.04
N ASN A 103 -7.17 -6.50 -9.61
CA ASN A 103 -7.74 -7.54 -10.46
C ASN A 103 -9.25 -7.26 -10.54
N GLN A 104 -9.88 -7.52 -11.68
CA GLN A 104 -11.33 -7.42 -11.83
C GLN A 104 -12.00 -8.46 -10.91
N ILE A 105 -12.37 -8.02 -9.70
CA ILE A 105 -13.28 -8.73 -8.80
C ILE A 105 -14.57 -7.93 -8.78
N ASN A 106 -15.71 -8.62 -8.80
CA ASN A 106 -17.02 -7.98 -8.75
C ASN A 106 -17.14 -7.15 -7.46
N GLN A 107 -17.86 -6.03 -7.53
CA GLN A 107 -18.02 -5.10 -6.41
C GLN A 107 -18.57 -5.79 -5.15
N ASN A 108 -19.45 -6.77 -5.34
CA ASN A 108 -20.11 -7.53 -4.27
C ASN A 108 -19.36 -8.81 -3.89
N GLU A 109 -18.13 -9.00 -4.35
CA GLU A 109 -17.32 -10.16 -4.03
C GLU A 109 -15.99 -9.77 -3.39
N PHE A 110 -15.48 -10.66 -2.56
CA PHE A 110 -14.09 -10.63 -2.11
C PHE A 110 -13.43 -11.99 -2.30
N ARG A 111 -12.12 -11.97 -2.46
CA ARG A 111 -11.30 -13.17 -2.67
C ARG A 111 -10.31 -13.36 -1.53
N LEU A 112 -10.16 -14.59 -1.06
CA LEU A 112 -9.08 -14.95 -0.12
C LEU A 112 -7.74 -14.97 -0.85
N LYS A 113 -6.66 -14.52 -0.20
CA LYS A 113 -5.30 -14.54 -0.77
C LYS A 113 -4.32 -15.36 0.03
N SER A 114 -4.03 -14.93 1.24
CA SER A 114 -2.93 -15.48 2.02
C SER A 114 -3.18 -15.28 3.51
N VAL A 115 -2.41 -15.97 4.35
CA VAL A 115 -2.40 -15.73 5.80
C VAL A 115 -1.22 -14.80 6.10
N GLN A 116 -1.49 -13.70 6.79
CA GLN A 116 -0.53 -12.66 7.13
C GLN A 116 -0.37 -12.57 8.65
N ARG A 117 0.85 -12.28 9.10
CA ARG A 117 1.14 -12.09 10.51
C ARG A 117 1.56 -10.65 10.77
N ILE A 118 0.80 -9.95 11.62
CA ILE A 118 1.10 -8.58 12.04
C ILE A 118 1.29 -8.61 13.56
N GLY A 119 2.54 -8.48 14.00
CA GLY A 119 2.92 -8.64 15.39
C GLY A 119 2.62 -10.04 15.93
N LYS A 120 1.81 -10.12 16.98
CA LYS A 120 1.38 -11.39 17.61
C LYS A 120 0.07 -11.94 17.03
N LYS A 121 -0.62 -11.20 16.17
CA LYS A 121 -1.91 -11.58 15.60
C LYS A 121 -1.74 -12.08 14.16
N GLN A 122 -2.59 -13.01 13.76
CA GLN A 122 -2.68 -13.50 12.39
C GLN A 122 -3.98 -13.04 11.75
N PHE A 123 -3.92 -12.71 10.47
CA PHE A 123 -5.04 -12.20 9.68
C PHE A 123 -5.09 -12.89 8.34
N ILE A 124 -6.27 -12.94 7.74
CA ILE A 124 -6.45 -13.43 6.37
C ILE A 124 -6.45 -12.24 5.42
N GLU A 125 -5.50 -12.23 4.49
CA GLU A 125 -5.49 -11.25 3.42
C GLU A 125 -6.63 -11.54 2.44
N ILE A 126 -7.42 -10.51 2.17
CA ILE A 126 -8.50 -10.52 1.19
C ILE A 126 -8.27 -9.46 0.12
N GLN A 127 -9.01 -9.58 -0.96
CA GLN A 127 -9.10 -8.58 -2.03
C GLN A 127 -10.58 -8.31 -2.31
N THR A 128 -11.02 -7.07 -2.15
CA THR A 128 -12.40 -6.62 -2.35
C THR A 128 -12.58 -5.88 -3.67
N GLY A 129 -13.81 -5.84 -4.19
CA GLY A 129 -14.15 -5.26 -5.50
C GLY A 129 -14.50 -3.77 -5.55
N ASN A 130 -14.18 -2.95 -4.53
CA ASN A 130 -14.52 -1.50 -4.32
C ASN A 130 -15.65 -1.20 -3.32
N LEU A 131 -16.16 -2.15 -2.51
CA LEU A 131 -17.33 -1.84 -1.66
C LEU A 131 -17.04 -0.88 -0.49
N PHE A 132 -15.81 -0.79 0.01
CA PHE A 132 -15.50 -0.02 1.22
C PHE A 132 -14.79 1.32 0.98
N SER A 133 -14.72 1.77 -0.28
CA SER A 133 -14.18 3.11 -0.59
C SER A 133 -15.12 4.24 -0.22
N ASN A 134 -16.43 4.00 -0.04
CA ASN A 134 -17.42 5.07 0.14
C ASN A 134 -18.44 4.74 1.24
N ALA A 135 -18.25 5.27 2.44
CA ALA A 135 -19.33 5.45 3.41
C ALA A 135 -19.24 6.86 4.02
N LYS A 136 -20.06 7.76 3.46
CA LYS A 136 -20.45 9.11 3.94
C LYS A 136 -19.43 10.26 3.76
N GLU A 137 -19.32 10.75 2.54
CA GLU A 137 -19.51 12.18 2.30
C GLU A 137 -20.87 12.35 1.62
N THR A 138 -21.80 12.94 2.34
CA THR A 138 -23.19 13.15 1.95
C THR A 138 -23.24 14.22 0.88
N ASN A 139 -23.96 13.96 -0.20
CA ASN A 139 -24.34 14.91 -1.24
C ASN A 139 -25.04 16.14 -0.65
N GLU A 140 -24.31 17.23 -0.43
CA GLU A 140 -24.85 18.58 -0.38
C GLU A 140 -24.02 19.44 -1.33
N GLY A 141 -24.69 19.99 -2.33
CA GLY A 141 -24.06 20.62 -3.49
C GLY A 141 -23.17 21.79 -3.12
N LYS A 142 -21.89 21.69 -3.48
CA LYS A 142 -21.00 22.84 -3.67
C LYS A 142 -20.13 22.61 -4.90
N GLN A 143 -20.19 23.63 -5.76
CA GLN A 143 -19.42 23.91 -6.95
C GLN A 143 -18.15 23.07 -7.16
N ASN A 144 -18.10 22.43 -8.33
CA ASN A 144 -16.92 21.80 -8.93
C ASN A 144 -15.70 22.73 -8.86
N THR A 145 -14.75 22.37 -8.02
CA THR A 145 -13.35 22.77 -8.09
C THR A 145 -12.50 21.55 -7.74
N ASP A 146 -12.46 20.55 -8.63
CA ASP A 146 -11.39 19.56 -8.57
C ASP A 146 -11.06 19.07 -9.99
N ASP A 147 -9.81 19.32 -10.37
CA ASP A 147 -9.24 19.24 -11.72
C ASP A 147 -8.32 18.00 -11.80
N THR A 148 -8.79 16.88 -11.22
CA THR A 148 -8.00 15.66 -11.00
C THR A 148 -8.43 14.45 -11.84
N ASP A 149 -9.16 14.67 -12.94
CA ASP A 149 -9.10 13.76 -14.09
C ASP A 149 -7.98 14.23 -15.05
N LEU A 150 -6.73 14.00 -14.63
CA LEU A 150 -5.58 14.10 -15.54
C LEU A 150 -5.56 12.88 -16.45
N ASP A 151 -6.05 13.09 -17.67
CA ASP A 151 -6.02 12.17 -18.80
C ASP A 151 -4.55 11.88 -19.21
N TYR A 152 -3.93 10.89 -18.56
CA TYR A 152 -2.56 10.48 -18.89
C TYR A 152 -2.55 9.79 -20.26
N PRO A 153 -1.74 10.25 -21.24
CA PRO A 153 -1.64 9.59 -22.52
C PRO A 153 -1.06 8.18 -22.33
N GLN A 154 -1.90 7.17 -22.52
CA GLN A 154 -1.45 5.78 -22.62
C GLN A 154 -0.51 5.67 -23.81
N LYS A 155 0.79 5.61 -23.53
CA LYS A 155 1.81 5.37 -24.55
C LYS A 155 1.56 3.97 -25.11
N LYS A 156 0.95 3.89 -26.30
CA LYS A 156 0.81 2.67 -27.08
C LYS A 156 2.21 2.06 -27.26
N VAL A 157 2.49 0.99 -26.52
CA VAL A 157 3.67 0.17 -26.75
C VAL A 157 3.35 -0.66 -28.00
N ASN A 158 3.80 -0.18 -29.15
CA ASN A 158 3.84 -0.98 -30.36
C ASN A 158 4.71 -2.21 -30.06
N GLN A 159 4.09 -3.38 -30.07
CA GLN A 159 4.78 -4.66 -30.03
C GLN A 159 5.51 -4.83 -31.36
N THR A 160 6.83 -4.65 -31.34
CA THR A 160 7.71 -5.13 -32.40
C THR A 160 8.89 -5.84 -31.79
N GLY A 161 9.01 -7.12 -32.12
CA GLY A 161 10.28 -7.83 -32.18
C GLY A 161 10.78 -8.43 -30.87
N PHE A 162 10.56 -9.74 -30.72
CA PHE A 162 11.42 -10.61 -29.92
C PHE A 162 12.89 -10.39 -30.29
N GLN A 163 13.74 -10.11 -29.30
CA GLN A 163 15.05 -10.74 -29.13
C GLN A 163 15.77 -10.22 -27.87
N ASN A 164 16.10 -11.18 -26.99
CA ASN A 164 17.22 -11.20 -26.05
C ASN A 164 17.47 -9.94 -25.19
N ARG A 165 16.84 -9.89 -24.00
CA ARG A 165 17.39 -9.11 -22.88
C ARG A 165 17.54 -9.99 -21.64
N LYS A 166 18.77 -9.95 -21.12
CA LYS A 166 19.28 -10.62 -19.91
C LYS A 166 18.33 -10.43 -18.71
N PRO A 167 18.30 -11.37 -17.75
CA PRO A 167 17.37 -11.32 -16.63
C PRO A 167 17.54 -10.00 -15.85
N SER A 168 16.41 -9.32 -15.67
CA SER A 168 16.31 -8.04 -15.01
C SER A 168 16.87 -8.10 -13.59
N ILE A 169 17.64 -7.06 -13.27
CA ILE A 169 18.08 -6.66 -11.94
C ILE A 169 17.01 -7.03 -10.91
N GLN A 170 17.37 -7.88 -9.96
CA GLN A 170 16.54 -8.19 -8.79
C GLN A 170 16.21 -6.86 -8.10
N THR A 171 14.97 -6.38 -8.24
CA THR A 171 14.50 -5.18 -7.56
C THR A 171 14.48 -5.49 -6.07
N LYS A 172 15.54 -5.08 -5.36
CA LYS A 172 15.54 -5.12 -3.89
C LYS A 172 14.30 -4.36 -3.42
N PRO A 173 13.56 -4.87 -2.42
CA PRO A 173 12.45 -4.14 -1.84
C PRO A 173 12.95 -2.77 -1.38
N ILE A 174 12.22 -1.70 -1.74
CA ILE A 174 12.54 -0.34 -1.33
C ILE A 174 12.40 -0.28 0.19
N GLN A 175 13.52 -0.31 0.91
CA GLN A 175 13.54 -0.34 2.38
C GLN A 175 13.09 1.01 2.99
N ASN A 176 13.16 2.10 2.21
CA ASN A 176 12.81 3.45 2.63
C ASN A 176 12.04 4.20 1.53
N PRO A 177 10.70 4.01 1.45
CA PRO A 177 9.88 4.56 0.37
C PRO A 177 9.82 6.09 0.39
N ASN A 178 9.88 6.71 1.58
CA ASN A 178 9.80 8.17 1.70
C ASN A 178 11.09 8.84 1.25
N LEU A 179 12.25 8.25 1.54
CA LEU A 179 13.54 8.71 1.00
C LEU A 179 13.60 8.57 -0.52
N PHE A 180 13.11 7.45 -1.06
CA PHE A 180 13.03 7.25 -2.51
C PHE A 180 12.09 8.27 -3.19
N TYR A 181 10.92 8.51 -2.60
CA TYR A 181 9.99 9.53 -3.08
C TYR A 181 10.65 10.92 -3.04
N PHE A 182 11.31 11.26 -1.94
CA PHE A 182 12.07 12.49 -1.76
C PHE A 182 13.16 12.69 -2.82
N GLN A 183 13.96 11.66 -3.11
CA GLN A 183 14.96 11.72 -4.19
C GLN A 183 14.30 12.04 -5.53
N SER A 184 13.17 11.40 -5.84
CA SER A 184 12.47 11.60 -7.11
C SER A 184 11.92 13.03 -7.30
N ILE A 185 11.50 13.71 -6.21
CA ILE A 185 11.03 15.10 -6.26
C ILE A 185 12.19 16.10 -6.27
N ALA A 186 13.31 15.74 -5.62
CA ALA A 186 14.50 16.56 -5.60
C ALA A 186 15.11 16.67 -7.01
N GLU A 187 15.16 15.55 -7.73
CA GLU A 187 15.68 15.45 -9.09
C GLU A 187 14.70 15.95 -10.16
N ASN A 188 13.38 15.77 -9.98
CA ASN A 188 12.39 16.11 -11.00
C ASN A 188 11.47 17.29 -10.60
N PRO A 189 11.65 18.48 -11.22
CA PRO A 189 10.78 19.65 -11.03
C PRO A 189 9.29 19.41 -11.17
N LYS A 190 8.87 18.55 -12.09
CA LYS A 190 7.45 18.34 -12.40
C LYS A 190 6.70 17.64 -11.26
N ARG A 191 7.40 16.84 -10.45
CA ARG A 191 6.81 16.08 -9.33
C ARG A 191 6.65 16.88 -8.04
N ARG A 192 7.17 18.12 -8.01
CA ARG A 192 7.15 18.97 -6.81
C ARG A 192 5.76 19.52 -6.47
N LYS A 193 4.86 19.57 -7.45
CA LYS A 193 3.48 20.08 -7.29
C LYS A 193 2.59 19.16 -6.44
N GLU A 194 2.93 17.88 -6.34
CA GLU A 194 2.11 16.83 -5.71
C GLU A 194 2.61 16.45 -4.31
N VAL A 195 3.51 17.23 -3.72
CA VAL A 195 4.18 16.85 -2.48
C VAL A 195 3.26 17.12 -1.28
N PRO A 196 2.91 16.09 -0.48
CA PRO A 196 2.10 16.29 0.71
C PRO A 196 2.87 17.09 1.78
N SER A 197 2.21 18.09 2.34
CA SER A 197 2.69 18.83 3.51
C SER A 197 2.57 17.93 4.75
N ASN A 198 3.70 17.49 5.31
CA ASN A 198 3.89 16.51 6.41
C ASN A 198 4.68 15.23 6.04
N LEU A 199 5.27 15.14 4.84
CA LEU A 199 6.08 13.98 4.48
C LEU A 199 7.27 13.81 5.44
N GLU A 200 7.30 12.70 6.18
CA GLU A 200 8.44 12.34 7.03
C GLU A 200 9.49 11.57 6.21
N VAL A 201 10.68 12.14 6.07
CA VAL A 201 11.82 11.53 5.38
C VAL A 201 12.84 11.07 6.40
N PHE A 202 13.25 9.81 6.29
CA PHE A 202 14.36 9.24 7.05
C PHE A 202 15.60 9.16 6.16
N PHE A 203 16.66 9.85 6.55
CA PHE A 203 17.99 9.79 5.98
C PHE A 203 18.75 8.66 6.67
N ASP A 204 18.77 7.50 6.01
CA ASP A 204 19.43 6.27 6.46
C ASP A 204 20.87 6.19 5.89
N PRO A 205 21.65 5.13 6.19
CA PRO A 205 23.01 4.99 5.66
C PRO A 205 23.13 4.98 4.13
N SER A 206 22.03 4.81 3.39
CA SER A 206 22.05 4.94 1.92
C SER A 206 22.02 6.40 1.46
N CYS A 207 21.59 7.32 2.32
CA CYS A 207 21.59 8.75 2.09
C CYS A 207 21.82 9.54 3.41
N PRO A 208 23.03 9.47 3.98
CA PRO A 208 23.36 10.26 5.17
C PRO A 208 23.38 11.76 4.88
N LEU A 209 23.30 12.54 5.95
CA LEU A 209 23.47 13.98 5.97
C LEU A 209 24.93 14.31 6.32
N GLU A 210 25.62 15.01 5.43
CA GLU A 210 27.02 15.40 5.58
C GLU A 210 27.12 16.85 6.03
N PHE A 211 27.77 17.11 7.15
CA PHE A 211 27.93 18.47 7.66
C PHE A 211 28.80 19.30 6.72
N ILE A 212 28.35 20.52 6.41
CA ILE A 212 29.08 21.45 5.54
C ILE A 212 29.63 22.61 6.36
N GLU A 213 28.72 23.39 6.96
CA GLU A 213 29.09 24.61 7.65
C GLU A 213 28.03 25.05 8.66
N LYS A 214 28.44 25.98 9.52
CA LYS A 214 27.57 26.68 10.45
C LYS A 214 27.13 27.98 9.79
N ASP A 215 25.86 28.07 9.42
CA ASP A 215 25.24 29.26 8.83
C ASP A 215 24.69 30.14 9.96
N GLN A 216 25.45 31.20 10.27
CA GLN A 216 25.02 32.24 11.20
C GLN A 216 24.36 33.35 10.40
N SER A 217 23.04 33.26 10.25
CA SER A 217 22.25 34.31 9.61
C SER A 217 22.22 35.57 10.50
N PHE A 218 23.17 36.48 10.28
CA PHE A 218 23.42 37.66 11.12
C PHE A 218 22.32 38.73 11.07
N TYR A 219 21.47 38.74 10.03
CA TYR A 219 20.69 39.93 9.69
C TYR A 219 19.23 39.97 10.18
N TRP A 220 18.66 38.90 10.77
CA TRP A 220 17.23 38.92 11.08
C TRP A 220 16.81 38.26 12.40
N ASP A 221 17.43 37.16 12.85
CA ASP A 221 16.91 36.41 14.02
C ASP A 221 17.96 35.80 14.97
N GLN A 222 19.26 36.05 14.79
CA GLN A 222 20.36 35.40 15.56
C GLN A 222 20.26 33.86 15.64
N THR A 223 19.45 33.24 14.80
CA THR A 223 19.22 31.80 14.79
C THR A 223 20.40 31.13 14.09
N VAL A 224 21.23 30.49 14.90
CA VAL A 224 22.33 29.66 14.41
C VAL A 224 21.73 28.44 13.71
N SER A 225 22.08 28.23 12.45
CA SER A 225 21.66 27.05 11.69
C SER A 225 22.89 26.25 11.27
N TYR A 226 22.76 24.93 11.26
CA TYR A 226 23.79 24.01 10.77
C TYR A 226 23.35 23.49 9.40
N VAL A 227 24.20 23.63 8.41
CA VAL A 227 23.91 23.24 7.02
C VAL A 227 24.49 21.86 6.76
N PHE A 228 23.63 20.97 6.29
CA PHE A 228 24.02 19.63 5.86
C PHE A 228 23.72 19.43 4.38
N ARG A 229 24.56 18.63 3.74
CA ARG A 229 24.37 18.13 2.39
C ARG A 229 23.72 16.75 2.46
N ILE A 230 22.62 16.59 1.73
CA ILE A 230 21.95 15.31 1.51
C ILE A 230 22.77 14.55 0.45
N THR A 231 23.50 13.51 0.86
CA THR A 231 24.50 12.84 0.01
C THR A 231 23.93 12.18 -1.24
N CYS A 232 22.67 11.71 -1.19
CA CYS A 232 22.01 11.08 -2.34
C CYS A 232 21.46 12.08 -3.37
N VAL A 233 21.46 13.39 -3.09
CA VAL A 233 20.95 14.43 -3.99
C VAL A 233 22.14 15.25 -4.52
N LYS A 234 22.53 15.03 -5.78
CA LYS A 234 23.74 15.64 -6.35
C LYS A 234 23.49 16.99 -7.02
N ASP A 235 22.54 17.01 -7.96
CA ASP A 235 22.34 18.11 -8.90
C ASP A 235 21.00 18.82 -8.68
N SER A 236 20.71 19.16 -7.43
CA SER A 236 19.49 19.88 -7.06
C SER A 236 19.77 21.00 -6.07
N VAL A 237 19.03 22.10 -6.20
CA VAL A 237 18.98 23.19 -5.21
C VAL A 237 18.54 22.70 -3.83
N TYR A 238 17.91 21.53 -3.76
CA TYR A 238 17.44 20.91 -2.51
C TYR A 238 18.41 19.93 -1.88
N ARG A 239 19.66 19.88 -2.37
CA ARG A 239 20.71 19.06 -1.75
C ARG A 239 21.11 19.53 -0.36
N LEU A 240 20.65 20.72 0.07
CA LEU A 240 20.99 21.30 1.36
C LEU A 240 19.79 21.24 2.30
N ILE A 241 20.05 20.86 3.54
CA ILE A 241 19.10 20.93 4.64
C ILE A 241 19.69 21.80 5.74
N ARG A 242 18.89 22.75 6.24
CA ARG A 242 19.24 23.60 7.38
C ARG A 242 18.60 23.03 8.63
N VAL A 243 19.41 22.80 9.65
CA VAL A 243 18.97 22.32 10.96
C VAL A 243 19.14 23.46 11.95
N PRO A 244 18.05 23.97 12.56
CA PRO A 244 18.16 25.03 13.56
C PRO A 244 18.89 24.51 14.80
N SER A 245 19.72 25.36 15.40
CA SER A 245 20.29 25.07 16.71
C SER A 245 19.23 25.10 17.81
N THR A 246 19.61 24.63 19.00
CA THR A 246 18.89 24.94 20.23
C THR A 246 18.93 26.45 20.53
N ASN A 247 18.15 26.88 21.51
CA ASN A 247 18.23 28.25 22.05
C ASN A 247 19.62 28.60 22.62
N SER A 248 20.45 27.60 22.96
CA SER A 248 21.84 27.77 23.38
C SER A 248 22.83 27.92 22.21
N GLY A 249 22.36 27.84 20.95
CA GLY A 249 23.23 27.91 19.77
C GLY A 249 23.95 26.60 19.46
N GLU A 250 23.57 25.51 20.12
CA GLU A 250 24.21 24.19 20.01
C GLU A 250 23.42 23.25 19.09
N LEU A 251 24.11 22.30 18.48
CA LEU A 251 23.50 21.28 17.63
C LEU A 251 23.26 20.00 18.45
N MET A 252 22.04 19.44 18.34
CA MET A 252 21.67 18.20 19.01
C MET A 252 21.67 17.03 18.04
N VAL A 253 22.39 15.96 18.39
CA VAL A 253 22.41 14.67 17.70
C VAL A 253 22.15 13.58 18.73
N SER A 254 21.17 12.71 18.47
CA SER A 254 20.78 11.63 19.41
C SER A 254 20.57 12.12 20.86
N ASN A 255 19.97 13.30 21.04
CA ASN A 255 19.78 13.98 22.34
C ASN A 255 21.07 14.37 23.09
N THR A 256 22.21 14.41 22.40
CA THR A 256 23.49 14.90 22.92
C THR A 256 23.97 16.11 22.14
N ILE A 257 24.70 17.00 22.80
CA ILE A 257 25.30 18.18 22.17
C ILE A 257 26.47 17.71 21.31
N TRP A 258 26.39 17.95 20.00
CA TRP A 258 27.50 17.72 19.08
C TRP A 258 28.43 18.92 19.10
N LYS A 259 29.53 18.78 19.82
CA LYS A 259 30.54 19.84 19.98
C LYS A 259 31.43 19.86 18.74
N ASN A 260 31.48 21.01 18.06
CA ASN A 260 32.38 21.30 16.93
C ASN A 260 32.35 20.26 15.80
N PRO A 261 31.22 20.12 15.07
CA PRO A 261 31.17 19.25 13.90
C PRO A 261 32.19 19.69 12.83
N GLY A 262 32.99 18.75 12.32
CA GLY A 262 33.91 18.96 11.22
C GLY A 262 33.22 18.78 9.85
N PRO A 263 33.55 19.60 8.83
CA PRO A 263 33.02 19.42 7.48
C PRO A 263 33.29 18.01 6.95
N GLY A 264 32.30 17.37 6.35
CA GLY A 264 32.37 15.99 5.87
C GLY A 264 31.91 14.93 6.87
N GLU A 265 31.72 15.29 8.15
CA GLU A 265 31.15 14.36 9.14
C GLU A 265 29.70 14.01 8.79
N ARG A 266 29.36 12.73 8.95
CA ARG A 266 28.07 12.18 8.54
C ARG A 266 27.20 11.85 9.73
N VAL A 267 25.92 12.14 9.58
CA VAL A 267 24.86 11.80 10.52
C VAL A 267 23.64 11.32 9.77
N LEU A 268 22.84 10.51 10.44
CA LEU A 268 21.52 10.12 10.00
C LEU A 268 20.52 11.18 10.46
N GLY A 269 19.31 11.14 9.90
CA GLY A 269 18.32 12.14 10.26
C GLY A 269 16.89 11.76 9.95
N LYS A 270 15.96 12.38 10.68
CA LYS A 270 14.54 12.40 10.35
C LYS A 270 14.12 13.83 10.12
N ALA A 271 13.53 14.12 8.97
CA ALA A 271 13.04 15.45 8.64
C ALA A 271 11.57 15.40 8.19
N VAL A 272 10.78 16.35 8.69
CA VAL A 272 9.37 16.50 8.32
C VAL A 272 9.26 17.66 7.33
N LEU A 273 8.76 17.37 6.14
CA LEU A 273 8.68 18.36 5.07
C LEU A 273 7.48 19.28 5.29
N LYS A 274 7.74 20.58 5.41
CA LYS A 274 6.71 21.61 5.54
C LYS A 274 6.25 22.13 4.18
N LYS A 275 7.22 22.58 3.38
CA LYS A 275 6.99 23.22 2.09
C LYS A 275 8.22 23.10 1.20
N ILE A 276 8.02 22.95 -0.10
CA ILE A 276 9.08 23.10 -1.10
C ILE A 276 8.90 24.46 -1.77
N SER A 277 9.97 25.26 -1.75
CA SER A 277 10.05 26.51 -2.51
C SER A 277 10.94 26.32 -3.75
N GLU A 278 11.03 27.32 -4.61
CA GLU A 278 11.87 27.22 -5.82
C GLU A 278 13.37 27.10 -5.47
N THR A 279 13.79 27.70 -4.36
CA THR A 279 15.21 27.81 -3.99
C THR A 279 15.62 26.86 -2.87
N GLN A 280 14.70 26.43 -2.01
CA GLN A 280 14.99 25.56 -0.87
C GLN A 280 13.80 24.72 -0.42
N ILE A 281 14.07 23.68 0.36
CA ILE A 281 13.04 22.94 1.10
C ILE A 281 12.96 23.50 2.51
N ILE A 282 11.75 23.83 2.94
CA ILE A 282 11.45 24.25 4.30
C ILE A 282 11.00 23.00 5.06
N TRP A 283 11.78 22.67 6.08
CA TRP A 283 11.51 21.56 6.97
C TRP A 283 10.81 22.07 8.22
N GLU A 284 9.79 21.36 8.68
CA GLU A 284 9.07 21.69 9.90
C GLU A 284 9.90 21.29 11.12
N LYS A 285 10.49 20.10 11.08
CA LYS A 285 11.30 19.54 12.16
C LYS A 285 12.39 18.67 11.58
N VAL A 286 13.60 18.79 12.13
CA VAL A 286 14.73 17.92 11.81
C VAL A 286 15.30 17.36 13.11
N ILE A 287 15.51 16.05 13.16
CA ILE A 287 16.15 15.35 14.27
C ILE A 287 17.33 14.59 13.68
N LEU A 288 18.51 14.75 14.29
CA LEU A 288 19.73 14.09 13.85
C LEU A 288 20.06 12.90 14.75
N TYR A 289 20.70 11.89 14.16
CA TYR A 289 21.18 10.69 14.85
C TYR A 289 22.61 10.40 14.41
N TYR A 290 23.42 9.84 15.31
CA TYR A 290 24.72 9.27 14.91
C TYR A 290 24.51 8.12 13.92
N GLU A 291 25.44 8.00 12.97
CA GLU A 291 25.51 6.86 12.04
C GLU A 291 25.83 5.54 12.75
#